data_AF-A0A2W1B845-F1
#
_entry.id   AF-A0A2W1B845-F1
#
_cell.length_a   1.000
_cell.length_b   1.000
_cell.length_c   1.000
_cell.angle_alpha   90.00
_cell.angle_beta   90.00
_cell.angle_gamma   90.00
#
_symmetry.space_group_name_H-M   'P 1'
#
loop_
_entity.id
_entity.type
_entity.pdbx_description
1 polymer ?
#
loop_
_entity_poly.entity_id
_entity_poly.type
_entity_poly.pdbx_seq_one_letter_code
_entity_poly.pdbx_strand_id
1 'polypeptide(L)' 'MYELLCGVLLTYEPSERLGAGKDGIEEIKRHPYFKHIDWQYIYDSWTVPD' A
#
# COMPACT_ATOMS: atom_id res chain seq x y z
N MET A 1 -5.57 -1.83 10.94
CA MET A 1 -4.73 -0.62 11.15
C MET A 1 -3.46 -0.96 11.92
N TYR A 2 -3.56 -1.49 13.15
CA TYR A 2 -2.37 -1.89 13.91
C TYR A 2 -1.53 -2.97 13.19
N GLU A 3 -2.20 -3.99 12.64
CA GLU A 3 -1.55 -5.04 11.85
C GLU A 3 -0.87 -4.49 10.57
N LEU A 4 -1.56 -3.65 9.79
CA LEU A 4 -0.93 -2.94 8.66
C LEU A 4 0.33 -2.17 9.09
N LEU A 5 0.23 -1.33 10.13
CA LEU A 5 1.32 -0.44 10.52
C LEU A 5 2.48 -1.22 11.15
N CYS A 6 2.25 -1.89 12.28
CA CYS A 6 3.32 -2.54 13.04
C CYS A 6 3.65 -3.95 12.55
N GLY A 7 2.72 -4.62 11.87
CA GLY A 7 2.88 -5.99 11.41
C GLY A 7 3.58 -6.09 10.06
N VAL A 8 3.39 -5.12 9.15
CA VAL A 8 3.86 -5.29 7.76
C VAL A 8 4.51 -4.04 7.13
N LEU A 9 4.16 -2.81 7.51
CA LEU A 9 4.78 -1.59 6.96
C LEU A 9 5.98 -1.08 7.76
N LEU A 10 5.92 -1.14 9.09
CA LEU A 10 6.96 -0.68 10.02
C LEU A 10 7.77 -1.86 10.57
N THR A 11 7.96 -2.91 9.77
CA THR A 11 8.83 -4.04 10.10
C THR A 11 10.28 -3.58 10.18
N TYR A 12 11.01 -4.20 11.12
CA TYR A 12 12.41 -3.86 11.41
C TYR A 12 13.33 -4.20 10.23
N GLU A 13 13.22 -5.43 9.70
CA GLU A 13 13.99 -5.89 8.56
C GLU A 13 13.41 -5.31 7.25
N PRO A 14 14.13 -4.44 6.52
CA PRO A 14 13.58 -3.79 5.33
C PRO A 14 13.16 -4.76 4.23
N SER A 15 13.84 -5.90 4.11
CA SER A 15 13.52 -6.92 3.12
C SER A 15 12.21 -7.68 3.40
N GLU A 16 11.72 -7.68 4.64
CA GLU A 16 10.44 -8.27 5.05
C GLU A 16 9.28 -7.26 5.00
N ARG A 17 9.55 -6.00 4.69
CA ARG A 17 8.52 -4.96 4.59
C ARG A 17 7.56 -5.26 3.44
N LEU A 18 6.28 -5.04 3.67
CA LEU A 18 5.26 -5.12 2.63
C LEU A 18 5.63 -4.18 1.48
N GLY A 19 5.75 -4.74 0.27
CA GLY A 19 6.20 -4.03 -0.92
C GLY A 19 7.72 -3.94 -1.12
N ALA A 20 8.51 -4.67 -0.33
CA ALA A 20 9.92 -4.94 -0.63
C ALA A 20 10.13 -6.13 -1.57
N GLY A 21 9.08 -6.92 -1.83
CA GLY A 21 9.09 -8.06 -2.74
C GLY A 21 9.09 -7.68 -4.22
N LYS A 22 9.11 -8.70 -5.08
CA LYS A 22 9.17 -8.56 -6.55
C LYS A 22 8.02 -7.74 -7.16
N ASP A 23 6.86 -7.75 -6.52
CA ASP A 23 5.65 -7.06 -6.98
C ASP A 23 5.56 -5.64 -6.41
N GLY A 24 6.44 -5.29 -5.47
CA GLY A 24 6.58 -3.95 -4.91
C GLY A 24 5.26 -3.36 -4.40
N ILE A 25 4.94 -2.16 -4.87
CA ILE A 25 3.75 -1.42 -4.46
C ILE A 25 2.42 -2.17 -4.66
N GLU A 26 2.37 -3.12 -5.59
CA GLU A 26 1.14 -3.90 -5.81
C GLU A 26 0.81 -4.81 -4.62
N GLU A 27 1.80 -5.22 -3.82
CA GLU A 27 1.58 -5.92 -2.57
C GLU A 27 0.87 -5.03 -1.53
N ILE A 28 1.23 -3.75 -1.49
CA ILE A 28 0.60 -2.76 -0.61
C ILE A 28 -0.85 -2.55 -1.04
N LYS A 29 -1.10 -2.30 -2.33
CA LYS A 29 -2.44 -2.05 -2.86
C LYS A 29 -3.41 -3.21 -2.62
N ARG A 30 -2.92 -4.45 -2.68
CA ARG A 30 -3.70 -5.68 -2.46
C ARG A 30 -4.00 -5.98 -0.99
N HIS A 31 -3.38 -5.28 -0.04
CA HIS A 31 -3.58 -5.55 1.38
C HIS A 31 -5.05 -5.35 1.79
N PRO A 32 -5.66 -6.23 2.63
CA PRO A 32 -7.07 -6.16 3.00
C PRO A 32 -7.51 -4.82 3.61
N TYR A 33 -6.58 -4.08 4.23
CA TYR A 33 -6.86 -2.72 4.72
C TYR A 33 -7.30 -1.77 3.60
N PHE A 34 -6.75 -1.89 2.40
CA PHE A 34 -7.05 -1.04 1.26
C PHE A 34 -8.08 -1.63 0.29
N LYS A 35 -8.76 -2.73 0.66
CA LYS A 35 -9.71 -3.45 -0.22
C LYS A 35 -10.88 -2.61 -0.75
N HIS A 36 -11.16 -1.48 -0.11
CA HIS A 36 -12.25 -0.57 -0.48
C HIS A 36 -11.78 0.62 -1.31
N ILE A 37 -10.48 0.69 -1.64
CA ILE A 37 -9.92 1.73 -2.48
C ILE A 37 -9.96 1.28 -3.94
N ASP A 38 -10.64 2.06 -4.77
CA ASP A 38 -10.47 1.98 -6.22
C ASP A 38 -9.26 2.82 -6.63
N TRP A 39 -8.13 2.14 -6.78
CA TRP A 39 -6.86 2.78 -7.13
C TRP A 39 -6.86 3.40 -8.53
N GLN A 40 -7.63 2.82 -9.47
CA GLN A 40 -7.71 3.34 -10.83
C GLN A 40 -8.49 4.65 -10.82
N TYR A 41 -9.64 4.68 -10.15
CA TYR A 41 -10.42 5.90 -9.98
C TYR A 41 -9.61 7.02 -9.31
N ILE A 42 -8.83 6.72 -8.26
CA ILE A 42 -7.98 7.73 -7.60
C ILE A 42 -6.93 8.28 -8.57
N TYR A 43 -6.29 7.40 -9.33
CA TYR A 43 -5.27 7.80 -10.29
C TYR A 43 -5.86 8.71 -11.39
N ASP A 44 -7.03 8.36 -11.91
CA ASP A 44 -7.69 9.09 -13.00
C ASP A 44 -8.32 10.41 -12.54
N SER A 45 -8.82 10.44 -11.30
CA SER A 45 -9.41 11.63 -10.69
C SER A 45 -8.38 12.59 -10.09
N TRP A 46 -7.10 12.20 -10.04
CA TRP A 46 -6.05 13.04 -9.50
C TRP A 46 -5.78 14.23 -10.44
N THR A 47 -6.33 15.38 -10.07
CA THR A 47 -6.00 16.68 -10.66
C THR A 47 -5.13 17.45 -9.67
N VAL A 48 -4.03 18.03 -10.15
CA VAL A 48 -3.27 19.00 -9.35
C VAL A 48 -4.19 20.19 -9.09
N PRO A 49 -4.51 20.53 -7.82
CA PRO A 49 -5.31 21.72 -7.53
C PRO A 49 -4.56 22.97 -7.99
N ASP A 50 -5.29 23.92 -8.58
CA ASP A 50 -4.76 25.25 -8.97
C ASP A 50 -4.19 26.05 -7.78
#